data_AF-A0A971BNY9-F1
#
_entry.id   AF-A0A971BNY9-F1
#
_cell.length_a   1.000
_cell.length_b   1.000
_cell.length_c   1.000
_cell.angle_alpha   90.00
_cell.angle_beta   90.00
_cell.angle_gamma   90.00
#
_symmetry.space_group_name_H-M   'P 1'
#
loop_
_entity.id
_entity.type
_entity.pdbx_description
1 polymer ?
#
loop_
_entity_poly.entity_id
_entity_poly.type
_entity_poly.pdbx_seq_one_letter_code
_entity_poly.pdbx_strand_id
1 'polypeptide(L)'
;MQDDKLLDKAVALRYNPDQDEAPVVVAKGRGYIAERIREIARESGVLIKEDRQLADYLMALDLYEEIPSELYPVIAEILAFIFRMNQKM
;
A
#
# COMPACT_ATOMS: atom_id res chain seq x y z
N MET A 1 13.07 21.09 10.98
CA MET A 1 12.83 20.13 9.88
C MET A 1 12.93 18.67 10.36
N GLN A 2 12.47 18.35 11.57
CA GLN A 2 12.38 16.96 12.09
C GLN A 2 10.92 16.48 12.22
N ASP A 3 9.97 17.41 12.28
CA ASP A 3 8.55 17.09 12.51
C ASP A 3 7.86 16.44 11.30
N ASP A 4 8.31 16.71 10.07
CA ASP A 4 7.74 16.12 8.85
C ASP A 4 8.00 14.61 8.75
N LYS A 5 9.12 14.13 9.30
CA LYS A 5 9.47 12.70 9.30
C LYS A 5 8.53 11.86 10.17
N LEU A 6 7.85 12.44 11.15
CA LEU A 6 6.84 11.74 11.96
C LEU A 6 5.49 11.61 11.24
N LEU A 7 5.26 12.41 10.20
CA LEU A 7 4.04 12.36 9.39
C LEU A 7 4.12 11.34 8.26
N ASP A 8 5.32 10.84 7.96
CA ASP A 8 5.53 9.80 6.97
C ASP A 8 4.78 8.53 7.34
N LYS A 9 3.98 8.05 6.38
CA LYS A 9 3.15 6.84 6.49
C LYS A 9 3.51 5.88 5.38
N ALA A 10 3.41 4.60 5.66
CA ALA A 10 3.46 3.56 4.65
C ALA A 10 2.48 2.45 5.02
N VAL A 11 1.76 1.96 4.02
CA VAL A 11 0.88 0.80 4.12
C VAL A 11 1.22 -0.13 2.97
N ALA A 12 1.33 -1.42 3.26
CA ALA A 12 1.53 -2.48 2.28
C ALA A 12 0.23 -3.28 2.14
N LEU A 13 -0.16 -3.52 0.89
CA LEU A 13 -1.33 -4.31 0.53
C LEU A 13 -0.89 -5.62 -0.14
N ARG A 14 -1.62 -6.69 0.13
CA ARG A 14 -1.56 -7.96 -0.60
C ARG A 14 -2.90 -8.18 -1.28
N TYR A 15 -2.90 -8.77 -2.47
CA TYR A 15 -4.12 -9.30 -3.07
C TYR A 15 -3.84 -10.66 -3.66
N ASN A 16 -4.50 -11.69 -3.12
CA ASN A 16 -4.53 -13.03 -3.69
C ASN A 16 -5.95 -13.33 -4.23
N PRO A 17 -6.17 -13.30 -5.57
CA PRO A 17 -7.49 -13.51 -6.15
C PRO A 17 -8.14 -14.87 -5.83
N ASP A 18 -7.34 -15.87 -5.43
CA ASP A 18 -7.84 -17.21 -5.10
C ASP A 18 -8.32 -17.32 -3.64
N GLN A 19 -8.01 -16.33 -2.79
CA GLN A 19 -8.21 -16.41 -1.34
C GLN A 19 -8.86 -15.16 -0.74
N ASP A 20 -8.54 -13.98 -1.27
CA ASP A 20 -8.96 -12.69 -0.75
C ASP A 20 -10.11 -12.15 -1.61
N GLU A 21 -11.19 -11.66 -1.00
CA GLU A 21 -12.27 -10.99 -1.76
C GLU A 21 -11.85 -9.58 -2.19
N ALA A 22 -10.97 -8.96 -1.39
CA ALA A 22 -10.38 -7.66 -1.68
C ALA A 22 -8.91 -7.58 -1.17
N PRO A 23 -8.13 -6.61 -1.65
CA PRO A 23 -6.78 -6.37 -1.14
C PRO A 23 -6.75 -6.20 0.38
N VAL A 24 -5.78 -6.84 1.03
CA VAL A 24 -5.61 -6.92 2.49
C VAL A 24 -4.44 -6.08 2.95
N VAL A 25 -4.60 -5.35 4.05
CA VAL A 25 -3.50 -4.63 4.71
C VAL A 25 -2.58 -5.61 5.44
N VAL A 26 -1.34 -5.77 4.99
CA VAL A 26 -0.38 -6.73 5.58
C VAL A 26 0.73 -6.06 6.39
N ALA A 27 0.96 -4.76 6.18
CA ALA A 27 1.85 -3.97 7.02
C ALA A 27 1.41 -2.50 7.02
N LYS A 28 1.58 -1.81 8.14
CA LYS A 28 1.33 -0.36 8.26
C LYS A 28 2.28 0.26 9.29
N GLY A 29 2.70 1.50 9.07
CA GLY A 29 3.66 2.16 9.96
C GLY A 29 3.79 3.67 9.74
N ARG A 30 4.41 4.32 10.73
CA ARG A 30 4.75 5.74 10.70
C ARG A 30 6.23 5.97 10.97
N GLY A 31 6.77 7.09 10.49
CA GLY A 31 8.16 7.49 10.71
C GLY A 31 9.15 6.38 10.37
N TYR A 32 9.97 5.96 11.34
CA TYR A 32 10.98 4.91 11.15
C TYR A 32 10.38 3.61 10.59
N ILE A 33 9.20 3.18 11.06
CA ILE A 33 8.57 1.95 10.56
C ILE A 33 8.14 2.13 9.11
N ALA A 34 7.62 3.30 8.73
CA ALA A 34 7.28 3.61 7.35
C ALA A 34 8.51 3.59 6.44
N GLU A 35 9.64 4.13 6.91
CA GLU A 35 10.94 4.04 6.21
C GLU A 35 11.35 2.60 5.97
N ARG A 36 11.30 1.76 7.01
CA ARG A 36 11.64 0.32 6.92
C ARG A 36 10.72 -0.44 5.95
N ILE A 37 9.41 -0.16 5.96
CA ILE A 37 8.47 -0.78 5.01
C ILE A 37 8.86 -0.42 3.57
N ARG A 38 9.16 0.86 3.29
CA ARG A 38 9.56 1.30 1.95
C ARG A 38 10.90 0.71 1.52
N GLU A 39 11.87 0.58 2.43
CA GLU A 39 13.15 -0.05 2.14
C GLU A 39 12.96 -1.52 1.74
N ILE A 40 12.23 -2.30 2.53
CA ILE A 40 11.93 -3.71 2.21
C ILE A 40 11.17 -3.84 0.89
N ALA A 41 10.20 -2.94 0.63
CA ALA A 41 9.46 -2.93 -0.63
C ALA A 41 10.39 -2.71 -1.83
N ARG A 42 11.34 -1.77 -1.75
CA ARG A 42 12.34 -1.55 -2.82
C ARG A 42 13.24 -2.77 -3.01
N GLU A 43 13.76 -3.34 -1.93
CA GLU A 43 14.63 -4.52 -1.97
C GLU A 43 13.91 -5.75 -2.56
N SER A 44 12.59 -5.84 -2.34
CA SER A 44 11.76 -6.94 -2.83
C SER A 44 11.14 -6.70 -4.21
N GLY A 45 11.42 -5.55 -4.84
CA GLY A 45 10.83 -5.18 -6.14
C GLY A 45 9.33 -4.88 -6.10
N VAL A 46 8.78 -4.57 -4.93
CA VAL A 46 7.38 -4.17 -4.76
C VAL A 46 7.21 -2.71 -5.18
N LEU A 47 6.20 -2.42 -6.02
CA LEU A 47 5.89 -1.07 -6.45
C LEU A 47 5.51 -0.18 -5.25
N ILE A 48 6.09 1.02 -5.19
CA ILE A 48 5.75 2.04 -4.21
C ILE A 48 5.02 3.17 -4.93
N LYS A 49 3.79 3.46 -4.51
CA LYS A 49 3.00 4.60 -4.96
C LYS A 49 2.89 5.60 -3.83
N GLU A 50 3.22 6.86 -4.12
CA GLU A 50 3.02 7.96 -3.19
C GLU A 50 1.62 8.55 -3.39
N ASP A 51 0.80 8.43 -2.34
CA ASP A 51 -0.51 9.07 -2.24
C ASP A 51 -0.82 9.32 -0.76
N ARG A 52 -0.79 10.59 -0.35
CA ARG A 52 -0.97 10.99 1.05
C ARG A 52 -2.40 10.71 1.55
N GLN A 53 -3.42 10.93 0.72
CA GLN A 53 -4.79 10.75 1.16
C GLN A 53 -5.09 9.26 1.29
N LEU A 54 -4.75 8.46 0.28
CA LEU A 54 -4.96 7.02 0.32
C LEU A 54 -4.20 6.36 1.47
N ALA A 55 -2.94 6.78 1.72
CA ALA A 55 -2.20 6.29 2.87
C ALA A 55 -2.91 6.59 4.19
N ASP A 56 -3.56 7.75 4.33
CA ASP A 56 -4.28 8.13 5.56
C ASP A 56 -5.52 7.27 5.78
N TYR A 57 -6.29 7.02 4.71
CA TYR A 57 -7.42 6.10 4.75
C TYR A 57 -6.99 4.67 5.09
N LEU A 58 -5.96 4.15 4.41
CA LEU A 58 -5.47 2.79 4.63
C LEU A 58 -4.83 2.60 6.02
N MET A 59 -4.23 3.66 6.58
CA MET A 59 -3.69 3.63 7.94
C MET A 59 -4.76 3.45 9.02
N ALA A 60 -6.02 3.77 8.72
CA ALA A 60 -7.15 3.61 9.64
C ALA A 60 -7.66 2.16 9.72
N LEU A 61 -7.39 1.33 8.71
CA LEU A 61 -7.75 -0.08 8.68
C LEU A 61 -6.81 -0.91 9.53
N ASP A 62 -7.29 -1.99 10.14
CA ASP A 62 -6.49 -2.92 10.92
C ASP A 62 -5.58 -3.83 10.08
N LEU A 63 -4.56 -4.39 10.74
CA LEU A 63 -3.72 -5.38 10.08
C LEU A 63 -4.56 -6.63 9.78
N TYR A 64 -4.38 -7.16 8.58
CA TYR A 64 -5.12 -8.28 8.01
C TYR A 64 -6.60 -7.99 7.74
N GLU A 65 -6.99 -6.71 7.76
CA GLU A 65 -8.29 -6.27 7.29
C GLU A 65 -8.28 -6.07 5.77
N GLU A 66 -9.36 -6.49 5.11
CA GLU A 66 -9.62 -6.17 3.71
C GLU A 66 -9.95 -4.69 3.55
N ILE A 67 -9.55 -4.09 2.42
CA ILE A 67 -9.94 -2.72 2.11
C ILE A 67 -11.47 -2.63 1.96
N PRO A 68 -12.09 -1.51 2.36
CA PRO A 68 -13.51 -1.28 2.16
C PRO A 68 -13.81 -1.00 0.67
N SER A 69 -15.05 -1.29 0.27
CA SER A 69 -15.52 -1.23 -1.13
C SER A 69 -15.32 0.14 -1.80
N GLU A 70 -15.33 1.19 -1.01
CA GLU A 70 -15.15 2.58 -1.39
C GLU A 70 -13.74 2.83 -1.96
N LEU A 71 -12.75 2.03 -1.57
CA LEU A 71 -11.38 2.10 -2.06
C LEU A 71 -11.14 1.22 -3.29
N TYR A 72 -12.08 0.35 -3.66
CA TYR A 72 -11.90 -0.58 -4.78
C TYR A 72 -11.56 0.13 -6.10
N PRO A 73 -12.21 1.24 -6.51
CA PRO A 73 -11.90 1.86 -7.79
C PRO A 73 -10.45 2.35 -7.88
N VAL A 74 -9.96 3.00 -6.82
CA VAL A 74 -8.59 3.51 -6.74
C VAL A 74 -7.57 2.38 -6.72
N ILE A 75 -7.83 1.32 -5.96
CA ILE A 75 -6.90 0.20 -5.86
C ILE A 75 -6.89 -0.63 -7.15
N ALA A 76 -8.05 -0.81 -7.79
CA ALA A 76 -8.16 -1.45 -9.10
C ALA A 76 -7.38 -0.70 -10.18
N GLU A 77 -7.39 0.63 -10.16
CA GLU A 77 -6.58 1.45 -11.08
C GLU A 77 -5.08 1.19 -10.90
N ILE A 78 -4.61 1.13 -9.65
CA ILE A 78 -3.21 0.84 -9.31
C ILE A 78 -2.83 -0.57 -9.77
N LEU A 79 -3.66 -1.57 -9.48
CA LEU A 79 -3.43 -2.95 -9.93
C LEU A 79 -3.40 -3.03 -11.45
N ALA A 80 -4.35 -2.42 -12.15
CA ALA A 80 -4.38 -2.39 -13.61
C ALA A 80 -3.14 -1.70 -14.19
N PHE A 81 -2.62 -0.66 -13.55
CA PHE A 81 -1.36 -0.03 -13.92
C PHE A 81 -0.17 -1.00 -13.78
N ILE A 82 -0.07 -1.73 -12.66
CA ILE A 82 0.96 -2.75 -12.44
C ILE A 82 0.90 -3.84 -13.53
N PHE A 83 -0.30 -4.38 -13.80
CA PHE A 83 -0.47 -5.41 -14.83
C PHE A 83 -0.04 -4.92 -16.21
N ARG A 84 -0.39 -3.70 -16.60
CA ARG A 84 0.03 -3.12 -17.89
C ARG A 84 1.53 -2.90 -18.00
N MET A 85 2.20 -2.56 -16.90
CA MET A 85 3.67 -2.45 -16.88
C MET A 85 4.33 -3.81 -17.08
N ASN A 86 3.81 -4.84 -16.40
CA ASN A 86 4.37 -6.19 -16.49
C ASN A 86 4.12 -6.84 -17.86
N GLN A 87 3.01 -6.52 -18.55
CA GLN A 87 2.74 -7.03 -19.90
C GLN A 87 3.55 -6.37 -21.02
N LYS A 88 4.20 -5.24 -20.75
CA LYS A 88 5.08 -4.55 -21.71
C LYS A 88 6.56 -4.96 -21.57
N MET A 89 6.87 -5.87 -20.64
CA MET A 89 8.20 -6.48 -20.52
C MET A 89 8.29 -7.78 -21.30
#